data_AF-A0ABD6TS50-F1
#
_entry.id   AF-A0ABD6TS50-F1
#
_cell.length_a   1.000
_cell.length_b   1.000
_cell.length_c   1.000
_cell.angle_alpha   90.00
_cell.angle_beta   90.00
_cell.angle_gamma   90.00
#
_symmetry.space_group_name_H-M   'P 1'
#
loop_
_entity.id
_entity.type
_entity.pdbx_description
1 polymer ?
#
loop_
_entity_poly.entity_id
_entity_poly.type
_entity_poly.pdbx_seq_one_letter_code
_entity_poly.pdbx_strand_id
1 'polypeptide(L)' 'MIRITTFILAIIVMGYSIYSWNDDSKQSMLILQLLLSFMLAGMGIQNVKKGEKGNKDMGLLLLLTSLFCIAVSLMKYLK' A
#
# COMPACT_ATOMS: atom_id res chain seq x y z
N MET A 1 4.20 -15.38 -12.42
CA MET A 1 3.66 -14.14 -13.02
C MET A 1 3.09 -13.15 -11.99
N ILE A 2 2.58 -13.58 -10.82
CA ILE A 2 1.95 -12.68 -9.83
C ILE A 2 2.92 -11.70 -9.12
N ARG A 3 4.15 -12.11 -8.78
CA ARG A 3 5.09 -11.30 -7.99
C ARG A 3 5.49 -9.97 -8.63
N ILE A 4 5.85 -9.96 -9.91
CA ILE A 4 6.29 -8.75 -10.62
C ILE A 4 5.15 -7.75 -10.76
N THR A 5 3.94 -8.23 -11.03
CA THR A 5 2.74 -7.39 -11.08
C THR A 5 2.48 -6.71 -9.74
N THR A 6 2.69 -7.39 -8.61
CA THR A 6 2.54 -6.78 -7.28
C THR A 6 3.56 -5.68 -7.01
N PHE A 7 4.81 -5.85 -7.46
CA PHE A 7 5.85 -4.82 -7.35
C PHE A 7 5.51 -3.58 -8.19
N ILE A 8 5.09 -3.77 -9.43
CA ILE A 8 4.66 -2.69 -10.31
C ILE A 8 3.48 -1.94 -9.68
N LEU A 9 2.51 -2.67 -9.12
CA LEU A 9 1.37 -2.07 -8.42
C LEU A 9 1.86 -1.22 -7.24
N ALA A 10 2.73 -1.74 -6.37
CA ALA A 10 3.24 -1.03 -5.21
C ALA A 10 3.96 0.27 -5.59
N ILE A 11 4.75 0.27 -6.67
CA ILE A 11 5.44 1.47 -7.18
C ILE A 11 4.44 2.50 -7.72
N ILE A 12 3.42 2.06 -8.47
CA ILE A 12 2.36 2.95 -8.97
C ILE A 12 1.59 3.58 -7.80
N VAL A 13 1.27 2.80 -6.77
CA VAL A 13 0.60 3.29 -5.55
C VAL A 13 1.46 4.29 -4.79
N MET A 14 2.76 4.03 -4.69
CA MET A 14 3.70 4.93 -4.04
C MET A 14 3.83 6.25 -4.80
N GLY A 15 4.00 6.19 -6.13
CA GLY A 15 4.06 7.38 -6.98
C GLY A 15 2.77 8.18 -6.98
N TYR A 16 1.61 7.51 -7.01
CA TYR A 16 0.31 8.14 -6.91
C TYR A 16 0.09 8.81 -5.55
N SER A 17 0.52 8.18 -4.46
CA SER A 17 0.45 8.77 -3.11
C SER A 17 1.31 10.03 -2.97
N ILE A 18 2.49 10.07 -3.61
CA ILE A 18 3.36 11.25 -3.61
C ILE A 18 2.78 12.36 -4.48
N TYR A 19 2.28 12.03 -5.69
CA TYR A 19 1.63 13.01 -6.56
C TYR A 19 0.38 13.61 -5.90
N SER A 20 -0.43 12.74 -5.29
CA SER A 20 -1.59 13.10 -4.46
C SER A 20 -1.26 14.10 -3.37
N TRP A 21 -0.07 14.02 -2.76
CA TRP A 21 0.32 14.89 -1.67
C TRP A 21 0.31 16.38 -2.05
N ASN A 22 0.59 16.71 -3.31
CA ASN A 22 0.75 18.09 -3.75
C ASN A 22 -0.57 18.76 -4.20
N ASP A 23 -1.63 17.99 -4.44
CA ASP A 23 -2.93 18.53 -4.88
C ASP A 23 -3.85 18.76 -3.66
N ASP A 24 -4.50 19.94 -3.62
CA ASP A 24 -5.11 20.55 -2.43
C ASP A 24 -6.45 19.91 -2.01
N SER A 25 -7.05 19.03 -2.80
CA SER A 25 -8.29 18.38 -2.40
C SER A 25 -8.64 17.19 -3.27
N LYS A 26 -8.93 16.06 -2.59
CA LYS A 26 -10.23 15.39 -2.68
C LYS A 26 -10.30 14.26 -1.66
N GLN A 27 -11.31 14.32 -0.79
CA GLN A 27 -11.64 13.26 0.17
C GLN A 27 -11.78 11.87 -0.50
N SER A 28 -12.17 11.85 -1.78
CA SER A 28 -12.21 10.64 -2.63
C SER A 28 -10.83 10.00 -2.85
N MET A 29 -9.75 10.79 -2.88
CA MET A 29 -8.39 10.33 -3.06
C MET A 29 -7.87 9.61 -1.83
N LEU A 30 -8.26 10.10 -0.65
CA LEU A 30 -7.99 9.48 0.65
C LEU A 30 -8.70 8.14 0.79
N ILE A 31 -9.98 8.08 0.38
CA ILE A 31 -10.77 6.84 0.36
C ILE A 31 -10.10 5.80 -0.54
N LEU A 32 -9.62 6.22 -1.73
CA LEU A 32 -8.92 5.34 -2.65
C LEU A 32 -7.62 4.81 -2.04
N GLN A 33 -6.81 5.69 -1.44
CA GLN A 33 -5.53 5.34 -0.82
C GLN A 33 -5.72 4.43 0.40
N LEU A 34 -6.75 4.66 1.21
CA LEU A 34 -7.11 3.81 2.35
C LEU A 34 -7.56 2.42 1.88
N LEU A 35 -8.46 2.34 0.89
CA LEU A 35 -8.97 1.09 0.33
C LEU A 35 -7.81 0.23 -0.24
N LEU A 36 -6.88 0.88 -0.94
CA LEU A 36 -5.72 0.24 -1.53
C LEU A 36 -4.73 -0.25 -0.47
N SER A 37 -4.57 0.50 0.61
CA SER A 37 -3.77 0.10 1.77
C SER A 37 -4.35 -1.15 2.44
N PHE A 38 -5.68 -1.22 2.61
CA PHE A 38 -6.34 -2.42 3.14
C PHE A 38 -6.19 -3.64 2.23
N MET A 39 -6.28 -3.47 0.90
CA MET A 39 -6.01 -4.55 -0.05
C MET A 39 -4.57 -5.05 0.04
N LEU A 40 -3.59 -4.14 0.11
CA LEU A 40 -2.17 -4.48 0.27
C LEU A 40 -1.90 -5.19 1.61
N ALA A 41 -2.51 -4.73 2.70
CA ALA A 41 -2.43 -5.37 4.00
C ALA A 41 -3.01 -6.80 3.96
N GLY A 42 -4.18 -6.99 3.34
CA GLY A 42 -4.81 -8.30 3.19
C GLY A 42 -3.95 -9.28 2.40
N MET A 43 -3.38 -8.85 1.27
CA MET A 43 -2.42 -9.64 0.49
C MET A 43 -1.13 -9.91 1.27
N GLY A 44 -0.63 -8.94 2.03
CA GLY A 44 0.54 -9.08 2.89
C GLY A 44 0.34 -10.16 3.94
N ILE A 45 -0.77 -10.11 4.70
CA ILE A 45 -1.14 -11.13 5.69
C ILE A 45 -1.29 -12.50 5.03
N GLN A 46 -1.97 -12.59 3.89
CA GLN A 46 -2.11 -13.86 3.16
C GLN A 46 -0.76 -14.45 2.75
N ASN A 47 0.16 -13.62 2.25
CA ASN A 47 1.50 -14.05 1.83
C ASN A 47 2.40 -14.44 3.02
N VAL A 48 2.31 -13.76 4.16
CA VAL A 48 3.01 -14.15 5.40
C VAL A 48 2.46 -15.48 5.95
N LYS A 49 1.13 -15.64 5.94
CA LYS A 49 0.43 -16.78 6.55
C LYS A 49 0.49 -18.05 5.69
N LYS A 50 0.59 -17.94 4.37
CA LYS A 50 0.74 -19.08 3.45
C LYS A 50 2.06 -19.85 3.61
N GLY A 51 3.05 -19.30 4.33
CA GLY A 51 4.19 -20.07 4.83
C GLY A 51 5.15 -20.66 3.78
N GLU A 52 4.91 -20.46 2.48
CA GLU A 52 5.90 -20.79 1.45
C GLU A 52 7.17 -19.99 1.72
N LYS A 53 8.27 -20.69 2.02
CA LYS A 53 9.56 -20.15 2.50
C LYS A 53 10.11 -18.97 1.69
N GLY A 54 9.68 -18.78 0.44
CA GLY A 54 10.07 -17.63 -0.38
C GLY A 54 9.15 -16.40 -0.28
N ASN A 55 7.86 -16.54 0.09
CA ASN A 55 6.85 -15.48 0.01
C ASN A 55 6.66 -14.68 1.30
N LYS A 56 7.30 -15.09 2.41
CA LYS A 56 7.21 -14.37 3.70
C LYS A 56 7.78 -12.97 3.64
N ASP A 57 8.98 -12.80 3.07
CA ASP A 57 9.61 -11.48 2.96
C ASP A 57 8.77 -10.54 2.10
N MET A 58 8.15 -11.06 1.05
CA MET A 58 7.26 -10.30 0.19
C MET A 58 5.98 -9.87 0.92
N GLY A 59 5.40 -10.75 1.74
CA GLY A 59 4.27 -10.39 2.59
C GLY A 59 4.63 -9.30 3.61
N LEU A 60 5.82 -9.37 4.20
CA LEU A 60 6.34 -8.38 5.15
C LEU A 60 6.57 -7.02 4.47
N LEU A 61 7.10 -7.02 3.25
CA LEU A 61 7.32 -5.82 2.44
C LEU A 61 6.00 -5.15 2.04
N LEU A 62 4.98 -5.94 1.68
CA LEU A 62 3.62 -5.43 1.41
C LEU A 62 2.97 -4.80 2.66
N LEU A 63 3.18 -5.39 3.83
CA LEU A 63 2.68 -4.85 5.10
C LEU A 63 3.34 -3.52 5.47
N LEU A 64 4.67 -3.42 5.30
CA LEU A 64 5.42 -2.18 5.48
C LEU A 64 4.94 -1.07 4.56
N THR A 65 4.73 -1.37 3.27
CA THR A 65 4.22 -0.39 2.29
C THR A 65 2.80 0.07 2.64
N SER A 66 1.94 -0.85 3.10
CA SER A 66 0.61 -0.52 3.61
C SER A 66 0.66 0.44 4.80
N LEU A 67 1.50 0.13 5.80
CA LEU A 67 1.68 0.99 6.98
C LEU A 67 2.18 2.38 6.60
N PHE A 68 3.12 2.46 5.66
CA PHE A 68 3.61 3.74 5.14
C PHE A 68 2.49 4.55 4.46
N CYS A 69 1.68 3.94 3.60
CA CYS A 69 0.55 4.63 2.96
C CYS A 69 -0.46 5.15 3.98
N ILE A 70 -0.78 4.37 5.01
CA ILE A 70 -1.69 4.78 6.09
C ILE A 70 -1.10 5.94 6.88
N ALA A 71 0.18 5.87 7.28
CA ALA A 71 0.84 6.94 8.03
C ALA A 71 0.91 8.26 7.24
N VAL A 72 1.23 8.18 5.94
CA VAL A 72 1.25 9.33 5.02
C VAL A 72 -0.16 9.93 4.87
N SER A 73 -1.19 9.10 4.68
CA SER A 73 -2.58 9.57 4.63
C SER A 73 -3.03 10.23 5.93
N LEU A 74 -2.67 9.66 7.08
CA LEU A 74 -2.97 10.24 8.40
C LEU A 74 -2.28 11.60 8.56
N MET A 75 -0.98 11.71 8.28
CA MET A 75 -0.24 12.97 8.42
C MET A 75 -0.76 14.09 7.52
N LYS A 76 -1.21 13.77 6.30
CA LYS A 76 -1.71 14.78 5.36
C LYS A 76 -3.08 15.34 5.77
N TYR A 77 -3.95 14.52 6.37
CA TYR A 77 -5.36 14.87 6.60
C TYR A 77 -5.78 15.03 8.07
N LEU A 78 -4.95 14.62 9.04
CA LEU A 78 -5.12 14.99 10.46
C LEU A 78 -4.48 16.35 10.80
N LYS A 79 -3.85 17.01 9.82
CA LYS A 79 -3.36 18.38 9.93
C LYS A 79 -4.50 19.36 9.67
#